data_AF-A0A9E1MNA1-F1
#
_entry.id   AF-A0A9E1MNA1-F1
#
_cell.length_a   1.000
_cell.length_b   1.000
_cell.length_c   1.000
_cell.angle_alpha   90.00
_cell.angle_beta   90.00
_cell.angle_gamma   90.00
#
_symmetry.space_group_name_H-M   'P 1'
#
loop_
_entity.id
_entity.type
_entity.pdbx_description
1 polymer ?
#
loop_
_entity_poly.entity_id
_entity_poly.type
_entity_poly.pdbx_seq_one_letter_code
_entity_poly.pdbx_strand_id
1 'polypeptide(L)' 'MHAMEEENLMAVKRRQWSAFVEGPAADFFTGYKLEKMTIDDGSGNKAKFSRTKDAGIKVEYTSAVLL' A
#
# COMPACT_ATOMS: atom_id res chain seq x y z
N MET A 1 -0.99 -11.66 27.54
CA MET A 1 -1.91 -10.55 27.18
C MET A 1 -1.28 -9.55 26.20
N HIS A 2 0.01 -9.22 26.26
CA HIS A 2 0.64 -8.25 25.33
C HIS A 2 0.61 -8.59 23.82
N ALA A 3 0.79 -9.85 23.43
CA ALA A 3 0.87 -10.23 22.01
C ALA A 3 -0.43 -10.01 21.21
N MET A 4 -1.60 -10.15 21.87
CA MET A 4 -2.90 -10.04 21.22
C MET A 4 -3.29 -8.57 20.95
N GLU A 5 -2.82 -7.66 21.82
CA GLU A 5 -2.99 -6.21 21.66
C GLU A 5 -2.15 -5.67 20.48
N GLU A 6 -0.93 -6.20 20.34
CA GLU A 6 0.03 -5.81 19.31
C GLU A 6 -0.43 -6.26 17.91
N GLU A 7 -0.97 -7.49 17.79
CA GLU A 7 -1.55 -7.99 16.55
C GLU A 7 -2.72 -7.12 16.05
N ASN A 8 -3.60 -6.70 16.97
CA ASN A 8 -4.74 -5.85 16.64
C ASN A 8 -4.28 -4.47 16.12
N LEU A 9 -3.26 -3.86 16.76
CA LEU A 9 -2.69 -2.60 16.31
C LEU A 9 -2.06 -2.74 14.90
N MET A 10 -1.36 -3.84 14.63
CA MET A 10 -0.81 -4.11 13.30
C MET A 10 -1.90 -4.33 12.25
N ALA A 11 -3.02 -4.97 12.60
CA ALA A 11 -4.17 -5.11 11.72
C ALA A 11 -4.82 -3.76 11.39
N VAL A 12 -4.96 -2.86 12.38
CA VAL A 12 -5.49 -1.51 12.17
C VAL A 12 -4.55 -0.69 11.29
N LYS A 13 -3.24 -0.71 11.55
CA LYS A 13 -2.23 -0.03 10.71
C LYS A 13 -2.26 -0.53 9.25
N ARG A 14 -2.36 -1.84 9.05
CA ARG A 14 -2.51 -2.42 7.69
C ARG A 14 -3.78 -1.96 6.99
N ARG A 15 -4.92 -1.89 7.70
CA ARG A 15 -6.18 -1.36 7.14
C ARG A 15 -6.05 0.11 6.74
N GLN A 16 -5.38 0.93 7.56
CA GLN A 16 -5.12 2.34 7.23
C GLN A 16 -4.19 2.47 6.01
N TRP A 17 -3.16 1.63 5.91
CA TRP A 17 -2.27 1.60 4.75
C TRP A 17 -3.01 1.23 3.46
N SER A 18 -3.77 0.15 3.47
CA SER A 18 -4.55 -0.27 2.29
C SER A 18 -5.51 0.83 1.83
N ALA A 19 -6.20 1.49 2.76
CA ALA A 19 -7.10 2.61 2.42
C ALA A 19 -6.37 3.80 1.79
N PHE A 20 -5.17 4.15 2.26
CA PHE A 20 -4.34 5.19 1.64
C PHE A 20 -3.88 4.80 0.22
N VAL A 21 -3.44 3.55 0.05
CA VAL A 21 -2.95 3.04 -1.23
C VAL A 21 -4.05 3.00 -2.28
N GLU A 22 -5.24 2.50 -1.93
CA GLU A 22 -6.36 2.32 -2.87
C GLU A 22 -7.12 3.62 -3.17
N GLY A 23 -7.02 4.63 -2.31
CA GLY A 23 -7.62 5.95 -2.53
C GLY A 23 -6.57 6.99 -2.96
N PRO A 24 -6.07 7.83 -2.04
CA PRO A 24 -5.22 8.97 -2.38
C PRO A 24 -4.03 8.66 -3.30
N ALA A 25 -3.33 7.54 -3.07
CA ALA A 25 -2.17 7.18 -3.89
C ALA A 25 -2.57 6.72 -5.30
N ALA A 26 -3.65 5.93 -5.43
CA ALA A 26 -4.19 5.52 -6.72
C ALA A 26 -4.71 6.73 -7.52
N ASP A 27 -5.39 7.66 -6.86
CA ASP A 27 -5.86 8.92 -7.47
C ASP A 27 -4.70 9.76 -8.00
N PHE A 28 -3.62 9.90 -7.22
CA PHE A 28 -2.42 10.60 -7.67
C PHE A 28 -1.77 9.90 -8.89
N PHE A 29 -1.61 8.58 -8.82
CA PHE A 29 -1.02 7.78 -9.90
C PHE A 29 -1.81 7.91 -11.21
N THR A 30 -3.13 7.81 -11.12
CA THR A 30 -4.02 7.86 -12.28
C THR A 30 -4.18 9.28 -12.81
N GLY A 31 -4.39 10.26 -11.93
CA GLY A 31 -4.63 11.67 -12.27
C GLY A 31 -3.45 12.32 -13.00
N TYR A 32 -2.22 11.99 -12.61
CA TYR A 32 -1.01 12.48 -13.29
C TYR A 32 -0.52 11.57 -14.43
N LYS A 33 -1.32 10.56 -14.80
CA LYS A 33 -1.01 9.63 -15.90
C LYS A 33 0.37 8.97 -15.75
N LEU A 34 0.75 8.64 -14.50
CA LEU A 34 2.02 7.97 -14.24
C LEU A 34 1.99 6.54 -14.80
N GLU A 35 3.17 6.03 -15.19
CA GLU A 35 3.34 4.67 -15.69
C GLU A 35 3.75 3.68 -14.59
N LYS A 36 4.57 4.14 -13.64
CA LYS A 36 5.06 3.38 -12.48
C LYS A 36 5.27 4.29 -11.28
N MET A 37 4.99 3.79 -10.09
CA MET A 37 5.22 4.49 -8.82
C MET A 37 5.48 3.47 -7.71
N THR A 38 6.41 3.77 -6.81
CA THR A 38 6.67 2.97 -5.61
C THR A 38 6.53 3.88 -4.41
N ILE A 39 5.86 3.41 -3.37
CA ILE A 39 5.70 4.12 -2.10
C ILE A 39 6.30 3.25 -0.99
N ASP A 40 7.11 3.88 -0.15
CA ASP A 40 7.66 3.33 1.08
C ASP A 40 7.35 4.33 2.19
N ASP A 41 6.61 3.89 3.21
CA ASP A 41 6.21 4.76 4.32
C ASP A 41 7.27 4.86 5.43
N GLY A 42 8.40 4.17 5.29
CA GLY A 42 9.46 4.10 6.29
C GLY A 42 9.12 3.27 7.54
N SER A 43 7.90 2.73 7.64
CA SER A 43 7.43 1.91 8.76
C SER A 43 7.22 0.43 8.38
N GLY A 44 7.66 0.05 7.18
CA GLY A 44 7.61 -1.32 6.66
C GLY A 44 6.44 -1.56 5.71
N ASN A 45 5.57 -0.58 5.47
CA ASN A 45 4.54 -0.68 4.44
C ASN A 45 5.08 -0.17 3.11
N LYS A 46 4.99 -1.01 2.08
CA LYS A 46 5.35 -0.63 0.71
C LYS A 46 4.25 -0.99 -0.27
N ALA A 47 4.13 -0.19 -1.31
CA ALA A 47 3.21 -0.41 -2.41
C ALA A 47 3.87 -0.07 -3.73
N LYS A 48 3.54 -0.83 -4.78
CA LYS A 48 4.01 -0.59 -6.14
C LYS A 48 2.83 -0.51 -7.09
N PHE A 49 2.80 0.56 -7.87
CA PHE A 49 1.83 0.80 -8.92
C PHE A 49 2.49 0.64 -10.28
N SER A 50 1.77 0.01 -11.21
CA SER A 50 2.14 -0.03 -12.61
C SER A 50 0.91 -0.07 -13.50
N ARG A 51 0.94 0.61 -14.66
CA ARG A 51 -0.11 0.42 -15.66
C ARG A 51 -0.05 -0.96 -16.29
N THR A 52 -1.22 -1.53 -16.56
CA THR A 52 -1.39 -2.72 -17.37
C THR A 52 -1.53 -2.32 -18.85
N LYS A 53 -1.35 -3.28 -19.76
CA LYS A 53 -1.44 -3.03 -21.21
C LYS A 53 -2.85 -2.63 -21.66
N ASP A 54 -3.82 -3.02 -20.86
CA ASP A 54 -5.27 -2.83 -20.94
C ASP A 54 -5.72 -1.52 -20.26
N ALA A 55 -4.79 -0.60 -19.99
CA ALA A 55 -5.01 0.71 -19.37
C ALA A 55 -5.56 0.68 -17.93
N GLY A 56 -5.62 -0.49 -17.31
CA GLY A 56 -5.84 -0.67 -15.88
C GLY A 56 -4.59 -0.33 -15.05
N ILE A 57 -4.73 -0.41 -13.72
CA ILE A 57 -3.62 -0.27 -12.78
C ILE A 57 -3.45 -1.56 -12.00
N LYS A 58 -2.21 -1.99 -11.82
CA LYS A 58 -1.82 -3.07 -10.92
C LYS A 58 -1.21 -2.44 -9.67
N VAL A 59 -1.68 -2.86 -8.50
CA VAL A 59 -1.15 -2.48 -7.20
C VAL A 59 -0.62 -3.72 -6.49
N GLU A 60 0.64 -3.68 -6.08
CA GLU A 60 1.29 -4.76 -5.33
C GLU A 60 1.67 -4.26 -3.94
N TYR A 61 1.11 -4.88 -2.89
CA TYR A 61 1.51 -4.63 -1.51
C TYR A 61 2.74 -5.47 -1.20
N THR A 62 3.80 -4.81 -0.72
CA THR A 62 4.98 -5.49 -0.19
C THR A 62 5.18 -5.01 1.24
N SER A 63 4.49 -5.66 2.17
CA SER A 63 4.77 -5.47 3.59
C SER A 63 6.09 -6.14 3.92
N ALA A 64 7.05 -5.37 4.42
CA ALA A 64 8.25 -5.91 5.06
C ALA A 64 7.91 -6.34 6.49
N VAL A 65 6.96 -7.26 6.67
CA VAL A 65 6.91 -8.01 7.92
C VAL A 65 7.94 -9.13 7.78
N LEU A 66 9.20 -8.79 8.06
CA LEU A 66 10.14 -9.81 8.51
C LEU A 66 9.65 -10.20 9.90
N LEU A 67 8.95 -11.35 9.96
CA LEU A 67 8.81 -12.13 11.19
C LEU A 67 10.20 -12.52 11.71
#